data_AF-M2A9P6-F1
#
_entry.id   AF-M2A9P6-F1
#
_cell.length_a   1.000
_cell.length_b   1.000
_cell.length_c   1.000
_cell.angle_alpha   90.00
_cell.angle_beta   90.00
_cell.angle_gamma   90.00
#
_symmetry.space_group_name_H-M   'P 1'
#
loop_
_entity.id
_entity.type
_entity.pdbx_description
1 polymer ?
#
loop_
_entity_poly.entity_id
_entity_poly.type
_entity_poly.pdbx_seq_one_letter_code
_entity_poly.pdbx_strand_id
1 'polypeptide(L)'
;MPYPVTSNELKHMNSATSPALTATVINAAQSNHDLAEATLRQQTTTQPQSVQNKCCLVQIYPPDVIEGMMLLEQDEFLIGRSPDSDLPLLDGSVSRQHALLFRDHDGYAVRDLGSTNGTIVNESTIDSDRYLKSGDTVRIGSFLFRFLSADSIETQYHETVYNALTRDALTGTMNKRYLMEAMSREISRSTRAKLEMAVVMLDIDHFKSVNDTHGHLVGDEVLRTFGQRVGAICRVDDLLARYGGEEFCLLLAATGREDACEIAERCRQAVADTPFPTSIGPLVVTASFGFAVLDPENPQSSKELLEAADKQLYDAKRSGRNQVCG
;
A
#
# COMPACT_ATOMS: atom_id res chain seq x y z
N MET A 1 44.52 -20.92 27.07
CA MET A 1 45.86 -20.90 26.45
C MET A 1 46.73 -21.96 27.14
N PRO A 2 47.75 -22.56 26.48
CA PRO A 2 47.83 -23.04 25.10
C PRO A 2 48.24 -24.55 25.03
N TYR A 3 48.57 -25.06 23.83
CA TYR A 3 49.01 -26.45 23.52
C TYR A 3 50.37 -26.87 24.14
N PRO A 4 50.71 -28.18 24.15
CA PRO A 4 51.52 -28.83 23.09
C PRO A 4 50.94 -30.21 22.61
N VAL A 5 51.20 -30.84 21.45
CA VAL A 5 52.18 -30.79 20.33
C VAL A 5 53.13 -32.02 20.26
N THR A 6 53.04 -32.79 19.14
CA THR A 6 54.02 -33.78 18.56
C THR A 6 54.28 -35.11 19.32
N SER A 7 54.78 -36.22 18.74
CA SER A 7 55.45 -36.48 17.43
C SER A 7 55.41 -37.99 17.02
N ASN A 8 55.58 -38.30 15.72
CA ASN A 8 56.39 -39.42 15.14
C ASN A 8 56.05 -40.92 15.44
N GLU A 9 56.39 -41.95 14.62
CA GLU A 9 57.12 -42.05 13.34
C GLU A 9 56.93 -43.39 12.56
N LEU A 10 57.33 -43.38 11.27
CA LEU A 10 57.92 -44.47 10.43
C LEU A 10 57.15 -45.73 9.91
N LYS A 11 57.02 -45.79 8.57
CA LYS A 11 57.47 -46.84 7.58
C LYS A 11 56.95 -48.31 7.70
N HIS A 12 56.82 -49.16 6.64
CA HIS A 12 57.53 -49.27 5.34
C HIS A 12 56.74 -50.07 4.25
N MET A 13 57.07 -49.84 2.96
CA MET A 13 57.18 -50.79 1.81
C MET A 13 55.98 -51.36 0.99
N ASN A 14 55.76 -50.74 -0.18
CA ASN A 14 55.82 -51.26 -1.58
C ASN A 14 55.46 -52.71 -1.96
N SER A 15 54.50 -52.86 -2.90
CA SER A 15 54.67 -53.43 -4.27
C SER A 15 53.34 -53.27 -5.05
N ALA A 16 53.20 -52.63 -6.22
CA ALA A 16 53.85 -52.72 -7.53
C ALA A 16 53.22 -53.78 -8.49
N THR A 17 52.28 -53.36 -9.35
CA THR A 17 52.30 -53.56 -10.83
C THR A 17 51.14 -52.82 -11.54
N SER A 18 51.24 -52.68 -12.87
CA SER A 18 50.56 -51.70 -13.77
C SER A 18 49.94 -52.47 -14.99
N PRO A 19 49.50 -51.91 -16.17
CA PRO A 19 49.47 -50.50 -16.65
C PRO A 19 48.33 -50.04 -17.63
N ALA A 20 48.45 -48.77 -18.06
CA ALA A 20 48.14 -48.16 -19.40
C ALA A 20 46.65 -47.97 -19.83
N LEU A 21 46.22 -46.87 -20.47
CA LEU A 21 46.80 -46.09 -21.60
C LEU A 21 46.38 -44.58 -21.53
N THR A 22 47.33 -43.62 -21.58
CA THR A 22 47.66 -42.73 -22.72
C THR A 22 46.63 -41.60 -22.99
N ALA A 23 46.79 -40.29 -22.69
CA ALA A 23 47.85 -39.24 -22.83
C ALA A 23 47.60 -38.22 -23.99
N THR A 24 48.19 -37.00 -23.86
CA THR A 24 48.47 -35.97 -24.90
C THR A 24 47.37 -34.90 -25.19
N VAL A 25 47.57 -33.55 -25.27
CA VAL A 25 48.65 -32.58 -24.86
C VAL A 25 48.17 -31.08 -24.84
N ILE A 26 48.31 -30.39 -23.70
CA ILE A 26 48.95 -29.04 -23.41
C ILE A 26 48.60 -27.71 -24.18
N ASN A 27 48.48 -26.60 -23.40
CA ASN A 27 48.66 -25.13 -23.69
C ASN A 27 47.64 -24.34 -24.56
N ALA A 28 47.48 -23.00 -24.45
CA ALA A 28 47.86 -22.01 -23.41
C ALA A 28 47.15 -20.62 -23.61
N ALA A 29 47.14 -19.81 -22.54
CA ALA A 29 47.22 -18.34 -22.46
C ALA A 29 46.45 -17.37 -23.41
N GLN A 30 45.57 -16.58 -22.78
CA GLN A 30 45.43 -15.10 -22.82
C GLN A 30 45.16 -14.30 -24.13
N SER A 31 44.17 -13.41 -23.98
CA SER A 31 44.01 -12.07 -24.59
C SER A 31 43.94 -11.90 -26.11
N ASN A 32 42.79 -11.38 -26.58
CA ASN A 32 42.74 -10.33 -27.60
C ASN A 32 41.50 -9.44 -27.40
N HIS A 33 41.67 -8.14 -27.63
CA HIS A 33 40.62 -7.11 -27.59
C HIS A 33 39.92 -6.99 -28.95
N ASP A 34 38.65 -6.58 -28.91
CA ASP A 34 37.88 -5.76 -29.87
C ASP A 34 38.15 -5.87 -31.38
N LEU A 35 37.12 -6.29 -32.14
CA LEU A 35 36.43 -5.52 -33.21
C LEU A 35 35.72 -6.47 -34.22
N ALA A 36 34.39 -6.40 -34.29
CA ALA A 36 33.61 -6.45 -35.54
C ALA A 36 32.09 -6.30 -35.25
N GLU A 37 31.39 -5.56 -36.12
CA GLU A 37 30.00 -5.16 -35.94
C GLU A 37 28.97 -6.20 -36.43
N ALA A 38 27.74 -6.05 -35.91
CA ALA A 38 26.46 -6.28 -36.57
C ALA A 38 26.22 -7.58 -37.38
N THR A 39 25.23 -8.37 -36.91
CA THR A 39 24.11 -8.76 -37.78
C THR A 39 22.80 -8.79 -36.98
N LEU A 40 21.91 -7.86 -37.35
CA LEU A 40 20.54 -7.75 -36.86
C LEU A 40 19.67 -8.88 -37.44
N ARG A 41 18.91 -9.59 -36.60
CA ARG A 41 17.63 -10.25 -36.95
C ARG A 41 16.88 -10.68 -35.69
N GLN A 42 16.18 -9.73 -35.09
CA GLN A 42 15.13 -10.05 -34.11
C GLN A 42 14.01 -10.83 -34.79
N GLN A 43 13.52 -11.86 -34.12
CA GLN A 43 12.39 -12.65 -34.57
C GLN A 43 11.11 -11.81 -34.43
N THR A 44 10.29 -11.77 -35.48
CA THR A 44 8.93 -11.20 -35.42
C THR A 44 8.04 -12.09 -34.57
N THR A 45 7.96 -11.80 -33.27
CA THR A 45 6.93 -12.35 -32.39
C THR A 45 5.66 -11.52 -32.54
N THR A 46 4.64 -12.10 -33.16
CA THR A 46 3.32 -11.48 -33.33
C THR A 46 2.71 -11.20 -31.94
N GLN A 47 2.65 -9.92 -31.53
CA GLN A 47 1.98 -9.54 -30.28
C GLN A 47 0.45 -9.74 -30.41
N PRO A 48 -0.21 -10.36 -29.42
CA PRO A 48 -1.67 -10.36 -29.35
C PRO A 48 -2.20 -8.96 -28.98
N GLN A 49 -3.46 -8.71 -29.34
CA GLN A 49 -4.07 -7.38 -29.37
C GLN A 49 -4.42 -6.80 -27.98
N SER A 50 -4.57 -5.47 -27.96
CA SER A 50 -5.10 -4.63 -26.87
C SER A 50 -4.38 -4.70 -25.51
N VAL A 51 -3.20 -4.08 -25.43
CA VAL A 51 -2.76 -3.44 -24.18
C VAL A 51 -3.59 -2.17 -24.01
N GLN A 52 -4.45 -2.14 -22.99
CA GLN A 52 -5.25 -0.97 -22.65
C GLN A 52 -4.31 0.06 -22.02
N ASN A 53 -4.02 1.17 -22.74
CA ASN A 53 -3.18 2.27 -22.24
C ASN A 53 -3.82 2.88 -20.98
N LYS A 54 -3.43 2.34 -19.82
CA LYS A 54 -3.78 2.87 -18.51
C LYS A 54 -2.86 4.06 -18.24
N CYS A 55 -3.45 5.17 -17.82
CA CYS A 55 -2.73 6.36 -17.40
C CYS A 55 -3.27 6.79 -16.03
N CYS A 56 -2.48 7.55 -15.28
CA CYS A 56 -2.89 8.08 -13.98
C CYS A 56 -2.56 9.56 -13.84
N LEU A 57 -3.30 10.23 -12.96
CA LEU A 57 -2.91 11.53 -12.39
C LEU A 57 -2.31 11.30 -11.00
N VAL A 58 -1.08 11.78 -10.82
CA VAL A 58 -0.41 11.86 -9.51
C VAL A 58 -0.52 13.29 -9.02
N GLN A 59 -1.07 13.51 -7.84
CA GLN A 59 -1.14 14.86 -7.26
C GLN A 59 0.21 15.24 -6.63
N ILE A 60 0.77 16.37 -7.07
CA ILE A 60 2.03 16.92 -6.58
C ILE A 60 1.77 17.94 -5.46
N TYR A 61 0.74 18.79 -5.60
CA TYR A 61 0.45 19.84 -4.64
C TYR A 61 -1.04 20.26 -4.67
N PRO A 62 -1.64 20.67 -3.53
CA PRO A 62 -1.26 20.25 -2.17
C PRO A 62 -1.23 18.72 -2.08
N PRO A 63 -0.56 18.09 -1.10
CA PRO A 63 -0.45 16.62 -1.07
C PRO A 63 -1.75 15.87 -0.68
N ASP A 64 -2.85 16.58 -0.39
CA ASP A 64 -3.91 16.08 0.51
C ASP A 64 -5.27 15.74 -0.13
N VAL A 65 -5.44 15.76 -1.47
CA VAL A 65 -6.78 15.58 -2.12
C VAL A 65 -6.93 14.33 -2.98
N ILE A 66 -5.87 13.79 -3.57
CA ILE A 66 -5.85 12.45 -4.18
C ILE A 66 -4.89 11.58 -3.37
N GLU A 67 -5.39 10.46 -2.85
CA GLU A 67 -4.58 9.49 -2.13
C GLU A 67 -3.70 8.68 -3.11
N GLY A 68 -2.47 9.17 -3.34
CA GLY A 68 -1.48 8.52 -4.19
C GLY A 68 -1.70 8.78 -5.68
N MET A 69 -2.36 7.85 -6.37
CA MET A 69 -2.58 7.90 -7.83
C MET A 69 -4.05 7.72 -8.17
N MET A 70 -4.60 8.65 -8.94
CA MET A 70 -5.90 8.47 -9.58
C MET A 70 -5.69 7.74 -10.91
N LEU A 71 -6.13 6.47 -10.99
CA LEU A 71 -6.14 5.72 -12.23
C LEU A 71 -7.28 6.21 -13.13
N LEU A 72 -6.98 6.46 -14.40
CA LEU A 72 -7.95 6.88 -15.40
C LEU A 72 -8.63 5.64 -16.00
N GLU A 73 -9.69 5.20 -15.33
CA GLU A 73 -10.47 4.01 -15.71
C GLU A 73 -11.63 4.31 -16.69
N GLN A 74 -12.04 5.58 -16.78
CA GLN A 74 -13.14 6.07 -17.63
C GLN A 74 -12.61 6.93 -18.79
N ASP A 75 -13.42 7.11 -19.83
CA ASP A 75 -13.07 7.94 -20.99
C ASP A 75 -13.28 9.45 -20.74
N GLU A 76 -14.05 9.85 -19.73
CA GLU A 76 -14.24 11.24 -19.34
C GLU A 76 -14.17 11.37 -17.80
N PHE A 77 -13.55 12.45 -17.33
CA PHE A 77 -13.41 12.83 -15.92
C PHE A 77 -13.62 14.33 -15.77
N LEU A 78 -14.73 14.73 -15.17
CA LEU A 78 -15.03 16.10 -14.81
C LEU A 78 -14.23 16.50 -13.56
N ILE A 79 -13.38 17.52 -13.69
CA ILE A 79 -12.59 18.08 -12.60
C ILE A 79 -13.20 19.41 -12.19
N GLY A 80 -13.51 19.59 -10.90
CA GLY A 80 -14.16 20.80 -10.43
C GLY A 80 -14.39 20.86 -8.93
N ARG A 81 -14.86 22.01 -8.44
CA ARG A 81 -15.20 22.21 -7.02
C ARG A 81 -16.57 21.63 -6.63
N SER A 82 -17.40 21.20 -7.59
CA SER A 82 -18.67 20.53 -7.23
C SER A 82 -18.37 19.17 -6.61
N PRO A 83 -19.08 18.75 -5.54
CA PRO A 83 -18.97 17.38 -5.03
C PRO A 83 -19.44 16.34 -6.05
N ASP A 84 -20.23 16.75 -7.05
CA ASP A 84 -20.71 15.93 -8.17
C ASP A 84 -19.71 15.81 -9.34
N SER A 85 -18.47 16.25 -9.16
CA SER A 85 -17.38 16.10 -10.15
C SER A 85 -16.67 14.76 -9.91
N ASP A 86 -16.22 14.08 -10.96
CA ASP A 86 -15.46 12.82 -10.83
C ASP A 86 -14.14 13.01 -10.06
N LEU A 87 -13.53 14.19 -10.17
CA LEU A 87 -12.45 14.65 -9.30
C LEU A 87 -12.87 15.96 -8.57
N PRO A 88 -13.41 15.86 -7.34
CA PRO A 88 -13.88 17.01 -6.58
C PRO A 88 -12.73 17.70 -5.83
N LEU A 89 -12.36 18.90 -6.30
CA LEU A 89 -11.27 19.72 -5.75
C LEU A 89 -11.84 20.89 -4.93
N LEU A 90 -11.97 20.70 -3.61
CA LEU A 90 -12.68 21.59 -2.69
C LEU A 90 -11.90 22.87 -2.29
N ASP A 91 -11.49 23.69 -3.25
CA ASP A 91 -10.74 24.94 -3.05
C ASP A 91 -11.42 26.14 -3.74
N GLY A 92 -11.31 27.33 -3.15
CA GLY A 92 -11.90 28.56 -3.69
C GLY A 92 -11.36 28.98 -5.07
N SER A 93 -10.13 28.59 -5.42
CA SER A 93 -9.48 28.80 -6.71
C SER A 93 -9.97 27.87 -7.82
N VAL A 94 -10.81 26.89 -7.51
CA VAL A 94 -11.38 25.95 -8.48
C VAL A 94 -12.83 26.32 -8.81
N SER A 95 -13.15 26.44 -10.11
CA SER A 95 -14.53 26.62 -10.59
C SER A 95 -15.37 25.35 -10.35
N ARG A 96 -16.71 25.48 -10.22
CA ARG A 96 -17.61 24.33 -9.92
C ARG A 96 -17.42 23.17 -10.88
N GLN A 97 -17.36 23.48 -12.17
CA GLN A 97 -16.83 22.67 -13.25
C GLN A 97 -15.63 23.47 -13.77
N HIS A 98 -14.44 22.89 -13.81
CA HIS A 98 -13.20 23.61 -14.11
C HIS A 98 -12.56 23.11 -15.39
N ALA A 99 -12.34 21.79 -15.46
CA ALA A 99 -11.75 21.13 -16.61
C ALA A 99 -12.45 19.80 -16.87
N LEU A 100 -12.41 19.35 -18.12
CA LEU A 100 -12.73 17.98 -18.51
C LEU A 100 -11.43 17.32 -18.96
N LEU A 101 -11.02 16.25 -18.28
CA LEU A 101 -10.01 15.33 -18.79
C LEU A 101 -10.77 14.25 -19.55
N PHE A 102 -10.43 14.01 -20.81
CA PHE A 102 -11.12 13.05 -21.66
C PHE A 102 -10.13 12.23 -22.49
N ARG A 103 -10.57 11.09 -23.01
CA ARG A 103 -9.81 10.22 -23.89
C ARG A 103 -10.53 10.05 -25.22
N ASP A 104 -9.79 10.19 -26.30
CA ASP A 104 -10.23 9.79 -27.64
C ASP A 104 -9.18 8.91 -28.33
N HIS A 105 -9.27 8.79 -29.66
CA HIS A 105 -8.36 8.01 -30.48
C HIS A 105 -6.87 8.44 -30.44
N ASP A 106 -6.58 9.72 -30.16
CA ASP A 106 -5.23 10.29 -30.13
C ASP A 106 -4.62 10.26 -28.72
N GLY A 107 -5.41 9.95 -27.69
CA GLY A 107 -4.98 9.77 -26.32
C GLY A 107 -5.81 10.55 -25.31
N TYR A 108 -5.22 10.85 -24.15
CA TYR A 108 -5.83 11.71 -23.14
C TYR A 108 -5.57 13.19 -23.45
N ALA A 109 -6.61 14.02 -23.32
CA ALA A 109 -6.55 15.46 -23.45
C ALA A 109 -7.29 16.14 -22.31
N VAL A 110 -6.89 17.38 -22.00
CA VAL A 110 -7.59 18.25 -21.05
C VAL A 110 -8.18 19.46 -21.77
N ARG A 111 -9.44 19.76 -21.44
CA ARG A 111 -10.22 20.92 -21.89
C ARG A 111 -10.55 21.80 -20.71
N ASP A 112 -10.30 23.10 -20.82
CA ASP A 112 -10.82 24.08 -19.86
C ASP A 112 -12.33 24.33 -20.12
N LEU A 113 -13.14 24.36 -19.07
CA LEU A 113 -14.60 24.53 -19.16
C LEU A 113 -15.04 26.00 -18.97
N GLY A 114 -14.19 26.96 -19.32
CA GLY A 114 -14.43 28.39 -19.05
C GLY A 114 -14.16 28.73 -17.59
N SER A 115 -13.12 28.14 -17.01
CA SER A 115 -12.77 28.31 -15.60
C SER A 115 -12.30 29.73 -15.28
N THR A 116 -12.45 30.13 -14.01
CA THR A 116 -12.16 31.51 -13.58
C THR A 116 -10.65 31.81 -13.52
N ASN A 117 -9.83 30.78 -13.26
CA ASN A 117 -8.37 30.91 -13.10
C ASN A 117 -7.57 30.25 -14.25
N GLY A 118 -8.25 29.59 -15.19
CA GLY A 118 -7.64 28.86 -16.30
C GLY A 118 -7.03 27.52 -15.87
N THR A 119 -7.17 26.54 -16.74
CA THR A 119 -6.40 25.29 -16.72
C THR A 119 -5.04 25.53 -17.38
N ILE A 120 -3.97 25.00 -16.77
CA ILE A 120 -2.59 25.23 -17.21
C ILE A 120 -1.90 23.88 -17.42
N VAL A 121 -1.23 23.71 -18.57
CA VAL A 121 -0.44 22.51 -18.89
C VAL A 121 1.00 22.93 -19.15
N ASN A 122 1.95 22.34 -18.41
CA ASN A 122 3.39 22.67 -18.48
C ASN A 122 3.63 24.19 -18.48
N GLU A 123 3.17 24.85 -17.41
CA GLU A 123 3.28 26.30 -17.16
C GLU A 123 2.51 27.21 -18.14
N SER A 124 1.92 26.67 -19.20
CA SER A 124 1.14 27.41 -20.21
C SER A 124 -0.36 27.27 -20.00
N THR A 125 -1.10 28.38 -19.90
CA THR A 125 -2.58 28.35 -19.91
C THR A 125 -3.08 27.77 -21.24
N ILE A 126 -4.10 26.92 -21.17
CA ILE A 126 -4.74 26.35 -22.37
C ILE A 126 -5.95 27.20 -22.79
N ASP A 127 -6.05 27.43 -24.08
CA ASP A 127 -7.11 28.15 -24.80
C ASP A 127 -7.93 27.21 -25.71
N SER A 128 -7.50 25.95 -25.79
CA SER A 128 -8.00 24.87 -26.63
C SER A 128 -7.60 23.52 -26.04
N ASP A 129 -8.26 22.45 -26.45
CA ASP A 129 -8.00 21.08 -25.97
C ASP A 129 -6.51 20.71 -26.09
N ARG A 130 -5.94 20.17 -25.01
CA ARG A 130 -4.51 19.86 -24.91
C ARG A 130 -4.27 18.39 -24.64
N TYR A 131 -3.81 17.65 -25.65
CA TYR A 131 -3.32 16.27 -25.46
C TYR A 131 -2.13 16.23 -24.50
N LEU A 132 -2.16 15.26 -23.60
CA LEU A 132 -1.18 15.06 -22.53
C LEU A 132 -0.22 13.91 -22.89
N LYS A 133 1.05 14.11 -22.55
CA LYS A 133 2.12 13.10 -22.62
C LYS A 133 2.56 12.73 -21.22
N SER A 134 3.04 11.50 -21.04
CA SER A 134 3.58 11.05 -19.75
C SER A 134 4.70 11.99 -19.29
N GLY A 135 4.58 12.53 -18.08
CA GLY A 135 5.45 13.55 -17.50
C GLY A 135 4.87 14.97 -17.53
N ASP A 136 3.83 15.23 -18.32
CA ASP A 136 3.15 16.53 -18.37
C ASP A 136 2.52 16.89 -17.02
N THR A 137 2.53 18.18 -16.72
CA THR A 137 1.92 18.75 -15.52
C THR A 137 0.63 19.48 -15.87
N VAL A 138 -0.41 19.27 -15.07
CA VAL A 138 -1.73 19.92 -15.20
C VAL A 138 -2.02 20.67 -13.91
N ARG A 139 -2.19 21.99 -13.99
CA ARG A 139 -2.52 22.86 -12.85
C ARG A 139 -3.96 23.39 -12.97
N ILE A 140 -4.73 23.21 -11.90
CA ILE A 140 -6.16 23.53 -11.80
C ILE A 140 -6.35 24.29 -10.49
N GLY A 141 -6.43 25.63 -10.56
CA GLY A 141 -6.40 26.48 -9.36
C GLY A 141 -5.09 26.31 -8.58
N SER A 142 -5.19 26.02 -7.27
CA SER A 142 -4.08 25.69 -6.38
C SER A 142 -3.51 24.28 -6.58
N PHE A 143 -4.19 23.40 -7.33
CA PHE A 143 -3.79 22.00 -7.51
C PHE A 143 -2.82 21.81 -8.66
N LEU A 144 -1.78 21.00 -8.45
CA LEU A 144 -0.83 20.56 -9.46
C LEU A 144 -0.83 19.03 -9.52
N PHE A 145 -1.13 18.50 -10.71
CA PHE A 145 -1.06 17.08 -11.03
C PHE A 145 0.06 16.82 -12.05
N ARG A 146 0.57 15.59 -12.07
CA ARG A 146 1.39 15.05 -13.16
C ARG A 146 0.68 13.85 -13.77
N PHE A 147 0.56 13.88 -15.09
CA PHE A 147 -0.01 12.81 -15.89
C PHE A 147 1.07 11.79 -16.23
N LEU A 148 0.87 10.51 -15.92
CA LEU A 148 1.80 9.43 -16.20
C LEU A 148 1.11 8.29 -16.96
N SER A 149 1.85 7.64 -17.87
CA SER A 149 1.47 6.34 -18.41
C SER A 149 1.82 5.23 -17.40
N ALA A 150 0.98 4.20 -17.28
CA ALA A 150 1.18 3.10 -16.33
C ALA A 150 2.51 2.34 -16.53
N ASP A 151 3.01 2.29 -17.76
CA ASP A 151 4.29 1.64 -18.09
C ASP A 151 5.53 2.52 -17.81
N SER A 152 5.33 3.73 -17.25
CA SER A 152 6.44 4.62 -16.94
C SER A 152 7.20 4.20 -15.68
N ILE A 153 8.54 4.28 -15.73
CA ILE A 153 9.41 4.07 -14.56
C ILE A 153 9.04 5.06 -13.43
N GLU A 154 8.58 6.25 -13.78
CA GLU A 154 8.11 7.27 -12.84
C GLU A 154 6.84 6.79 -12.09
N THR A 155 5.90 6.10 -12.74
CA THR A 155 4.77 5.44 -12.07
C THR A 155 5.26 4.37 -11.10
N GLN A 156 6.09 3.43 -11.54
CA GLN A 156 6.61 2.36 -10.67
C GLN A 156 7.40 2.92 -9.46
N TYR A 157 8.15 3.99 -9.67
CA TYR A 157 8.88 4.69 -8.62
C TYR A 157 7.92 5.38 -7.64
N HIS A 158 6.93 6.13 -8.13
CA HIS A 158 5.91 6.76 -7.28
C HIS A 158 5.08 5.72 -6.51
N GLU A 159 4.68 4.61 -7.11
CA GLU A 159 4.00 3.50 -6.40
C GLU A 159 4.89 2.90 -5.31
N THR A 160 6.17 2.67 -5.61
CA THR A 160 7.14 2.13 -4.64
C THR A 160 7.33 3.08 -3.46
N VAL A 161 7.55 4.37 -3.74
CA VAL A 161 7.71 5.41 -2.72
C VAL A 161 6.42 5.60 -1.92
N TYR A 162 5.27 5.65 -2.58
CA TYR A 162 3.97 5.78 -1.92
C TYR A 162 3.71 4.60 -0.99
N ASN A 163 3.85 3.36 -1.46
CA ASN A 163 3.67 2.16 -0.63
C ASN A 163 4.65 2.13 0.55
N ALA A 164 5.92 2.51 0.35
CA ALA A 164 6.90 2.62 1.44
C ALA A 164 6.55 3.73 2.46
N LEU A 165 5.86 4.78 2.01
CA LEU A 165 5.37 5.86 2.87
C LEU A 165 4.03 5.55 3.54
N THR A 166 3.13 4.75 2.96
CA THR A 166 1.75 4.58 3.45
C THR A 166 1.46 3.22 4.07
N ARG A 167 2.20 2.16 3.72
CA ARG A 167 1.96 0.79 4.23
C ARG A 167 2.95 0.38 5.33
N ASP A 168 2.54 -0.62 6.11
CA ASP A 168 3.40 -1.40 7.01
C ASP A 168 4.07 -2.55 6.23
N ALA A 169 5.39 -2.61 6.27
CA ALA A 169 6.18 -3.54 5.46
C ALA A 169 5.99 -5.03 5.84
N LEU A 170 5.51 -5.33 7.05
CA LEU A 170 5.27 -6.71 7.47
C LEU A 170 3.91 -7.22 6.96
N THR A 171 2.86 -6.44 7.18
CA THR A 171 1.45 -6.87 7.03
C THR A 171 0.79 -6.39 5.74
N GLY A 172 1.35 -5.38 5.08
CA GLY A 172 0.77 -4.73 3.89
C GLY A 172 -0.43 -3.82 4.19
N THR A 173 -0.91 -3.76 5.43
CA THR A 173 -1.92 -2.79 5.89
C THR A 173 -1.35 -1.37 5.88
N MET A 174 -2.18 -0.34 6.10
CA MET A 174 -1.65 1.03 6.22
C MET A 174 -0.79 1.16 7.49
N ASN A 175 0.15 2.12 7.51
CA ASN A 175 0.94 2.39 8.70
C ASN A 175 0.29 3.47 9.58
N LYS A 176 0.72 3.54 10.85
CA LYS A 176 0.25 4.52 11.84
C LYS A 176 0.25 5.97 11.34
N ARG A 177 1.29 6.40 10.60
CA ARG A 177 1.37 7.79 10.12
C ARG A 177 0.25 8.08 9.13
N TYR A 178 0.04 7.19 8.17
CA TYR A 178 -1.04 7.31 7.20
C TYR A 178 -2.43 7.32 7.86
N LEU A 179 -2.64 6.43 8.84
CA LEU A 179 -3.88 6.40 9.64
C LEU A 179 -4.17 7.75 10.30
N MET A 180 -3.19 8.38 10.95
CA MET A 180 -3.41 9.66 11.64
C MET A 180 -3.78 10.79 10.65
N GLU A 181 -3.14 10.80 9.48
CA GLU A 181 -3.43 11.75 8.41
C GLU A 181 -4.84 11.53 7.84
N ALA A 182 -5.19 10.28 7.51
CA ALA A 182 -6.51 9.90 7.00
C ALA A 182 -7.64 10.15 8.01
N MET A 183 -7.42 9.83 9.29
CA MET A 183 -8.41 10.08 10.35
C MET A 183 -8.67 11.58 10.53
N SER A 184 -7.65 12.44 10.41
CA SER A 184 -7.82 13.89 10.44
C SER A 184 -8.66 14.42 9.26
N ARG A 185 -8.40 13.89 8.05
CA ARG A 185 -9.21 14.17 6.85
C ARG A 185 -10.67 13.71 7.04
N GLU A 186 -10.86 12.50 7.56
CA GLU A 186 -12.17 11.88 7.71
C GLU A 186 -13.03 12.57 8.78
N ILE A 187 -12.47 12.91 9.95
CA ILE A 187 -13.15 13.74 10.96
C ILE A 187 -13.61 15.07 10.33
N SER A 188 -12.74 15.70 9.53
CA SER A 188 -13.05 16.96 8.85
C SER A 188 -14.16 16.81 7.78
N ARG A 189 -14.19 15.68 7.07
CA ARG A 189 -15.25 15.33 6.09
C ARG A 189 -16.57 15.07 6.79
N SER A 190 -16.59 14.17 7.77
CA SER A 190 -17.76 13.73 8.52
C SER A 190 -18.41 14.88 9.30
N THR A 191 -17.62 15.78 9.90
CA THR A 191 -18.12 17.01 10.54
C THR A 191 -18.86 17.93 9.54
N ARG A 192 -18.28 18.14 8.34
CA ARG A 192 -18.92 19.00 7.30
C ARG A 192 -20.17 18.36 6.70
N ALA A 193 -20.16 17.05 6.53
CA ALA A 193 -21.24 16.29 5.91
C ALA A 193 -22.35 15.89 6.91
N LYS A 194 -22.15 16.11 8.22
CA LYS A 194 -22.98 15.59 9.31
C LYS A 194 -23.16 14.07 9.26
N LEU A 195 -22.05 13.35 9.04
CA LEU A 195 -22.00 11.89 9.04
C LEU A 195 -21.32 11.38 10.31
N GLU A 196 -21.79 10.24 10.84
CA GLU A 196 -21.05 9.48 11.85
C GLU A 196 -19.82 8.81 11.23
N MET A 197 -18.82 8.52 12.05
CA MET A 197 -17.68 7.67 11.70
C MET A 197 -17.23 6.92 12.93
N ALA A 198 -16.67 5.73 12.76
CA ALA A 198 -16.19 4.92 13.87
C ALA A 198 -14.70 4.61 13.76
N VAL A 199 -14.08 4.40 14.91
CA VAL A 199 -12.69 3.94 15.03
C VAL A 199 -12.70 2.71 15.94
N VAL A 200 -12.11 1.62 15.46
CA VAL A 200 -11.92 0.39 16.22
C VAL A 200 -10.43 0.19 16.47
N MET A 201 -10.04 0.04 17.73
CA MET A 201 -8.73 -0.45 18.16
C MET A 201 -8.80 -1.97 18.34
N LEU A 202 -7.81 -2.66 17.78
CA LEU A 202 -7.70 -4.12 17.77
C LEU A 202 -6.35 -4.53 18.37
N ASP A 203 -6.32 -5.62 19.14
CA ASP A 203 -5.08 -6.19 19.69
C ASP A 203 -5.17 -7.71 19.73
N ILE A 204 -4.07 -8.36 19.33
CA ILE A 204 -3.99 -9.82 19.28
C ILE A 204 -3.75 -10.38 20.67
N ASP A 205 -4.73 -11.16 21.14
CA ASP A 205 -4.74 -11.69 22.50
C ASP A 205 -3.53 -12.60 22.74
N HIS A 206 -2.79 -12.31 23.82
CA HIS A 206 -1.61 -13.07 24.23
C HIS A 206 -0.49 -13.16 23.17
N PHE A 207 -0.38 -12.21 22.25
CA PHE A 207 0.62 -12.22 21.17
C PHE A 207 2.07 -12.37 21.67
N LYS A 208 2.43 -11.76 22.81
CA LYS A 208 3.72 -12.03 23.47
C LYS A 208 3.95 -13.53 23.76
N SER A 209 2.94 -14.27 24.20
CA SER A 209 3.05 -15.72 24.44
C SER A 209 3.28 -16.50 23.15
N VAL A 210 2.70 -16.07 22.02
CA VAL A 210 2.96 -16.67 20.70
C VAL A 210 4.43 -16.50 20.33
N ASN A 211 4.97 -15.29 20.46
CA ASN A 211 6.40 -15.01 20.22
C ASN A 211 7.32 -15.79 21.16
N ASP A 212 7.04 -15.78 22.46
CA ASP A 212 7.89 -16.42 23.47
C ASP A 212 7.87 -17.97 23.35
N THR A 213 6.79 -18.56 22.81
CA THR A 213 6.63 -20.03 22.66
C THR A 213 7.07 -20.55 21.30
N HIS A 214 6.82 -19.79 20.23
CA HIS A 214 6.97 -20.25 18.84
C HIS A 214 8.00 -19.43 18.03
N GLY A 215 8.54 -18.36 18.60
CA GLY A 215 9.51 -17.47 17.98
C GLY A 215 8.86 -16.38 17.11
N HIS A 216 9.61 -15.29 16.90
CA HIS A 216 9.11 -14.10 16.20
C HIS A 216 8.68 -14.36 14.75
N LEU A 217 9.26 -15.34 14.06
CA LEU A 217 8.85 -15.67 12.68
C LEU A 217 7.39 -16.17 12.62
N VAL A 218 6.96 -16.94 13.61
CA VAL A 218 5.56 -17.40 13.73
C VAL A 218 4.64 -16.25 14.16
N GLY A 219 5.12 -15.35 15.04
CA GLY A 219 4.42 -14.10 15.35
C GLY A 219 4.19 -13.22 14.12
N ASP A 220 5.19 -13.08 13.26
CA ASP A 220 5.11 -12.35 12.00
C ASP A 220 4.10 -12.98 11.01
N GLU A 221 4.01 -14.31 10.94
CA GLU A 221 2.99 -15.03 10.15
C GLU A 221 1.57 -14.79 10.69
N VAL A 222 1.41 -14.75 12.02
CA VAL A 222 0.15 -14.39 12.68
C VAL A 222 -0.24 -12.94 12.35
N LEU A 223 0.67 -11.97 12.45
CA LEU A 223 0.43 -10.57 12.11
C LEU A 223 0.02 -10.37 10.64
N ARG A 224 0.69 -11.04 9.71
CA ARG A 224 0.33 -11.03 8.27
C ARG A 224 -1.09 -11.53 8.05
N THR A 225 -1.39 -12.71 8.58
CA THR A 225 -2.71 -13.33 8.45
C THR A 225 -3.80 -12.50 9.10
N PHE A 226 -3.51 -11.87 10.26
CA PHE A 226 -4.46 -11.01 10.95
C PHE A 226 -4.85 -9.80 10.09
N GLY A 227 -3.85 -9.08 9.56
CA GLY A 227 -4.08 -7.95 8.66
C GLY A 227 -4.85 -8.35 7.39
N GLN A 228 -4.57 -9.53 6.82
CA GLN A 228 -5.29 -10.06 5.66
C GLN A 228 -6.76 -10.38 5.97
N ARG A 229 -7.05 -11.02 7.11
CA ARG A 229 -8.42 -11.41 7.49
C ARG A 229 -9.30 -10.21 7.82
N VAL A 230 -8.79 -9.27 8.62
CA VAL A 230 -9.52 -8.04 8.94
C VAL A 230 -9.68 -7.21 7.67
N GLY A 231 -8.63 -7.10 6.84
CA GLY A 231 -8.69 -6.39 5.57
C GLY A 231 -9.72 -6.95 4.58
N ALA A 232 -9.93 -8.27 4.55
CA ALA A 232 -10.94 -8.91 3.70
C ALA A 232 -12.40 -8.64 4.13
N ILE A 233 -12.63 -8.03 5.30
CA ILE A 233 -13.95 -7.67 5.83
C ILE A 233 -14.29 -6.20 5.58
N CYS A 234 -13.25 -5.37 5.42
CA CYS A 234 -13.31 -3.94 5.19
C CYS A 234 -13.97 -3.61 3.83
N ARG A 235 -14.74 -2.52 3.79
CA ARG A 235 -15.23 -1.89 2.57
C ARG A 235 -14.08 -1.12 1.89
N VAL A 236 -14.31 -0.63 0.67
CA VAL A 236 -13.33 0.20 -0.07
C VAL A 236 -13.02 1.51 0.67
N ASP A 237 -14.01 2.10 1.34
CA ASP A 237 -13.88 3.34 2.10
C ASP A 237 -13.37 3.13 3.55
N ASP A 238 -13.19 1.87 3.98
CA ASP A 238 -12.66 1.55 5.31
C ASP A 238 -11.13 1.44 5.26
N LEU A 239 -10.44 1.96 6.28
CA LEU A 239 -8.98 1.96 6.34
C LEU A 239 -8.49 1.13 7.52
N LEU A 240 -7.89 -0.02 7.21
CA LEU A 240 -7.15 -0.84 8.17
C LEU A 240 -5.67 -0.44 8.21
N ALA A 241 -5.18 -0.12 9.40
CA ALA A 241 -3.78 0.19 9.65
C ALA A 241 -3.20 -0.61 10.81
N ARG A 242 -1.90 -0.90 10.76
CA ARG A 242 -1.11 -1.34 11.91
C ARG A 242 -0.69 -0.13 12.75
N TYR A 243 -1.14 -0.08 13.99
CA TYR A 243 -0.93 1.04 14.90
C TYR A 243 0.41 0.96 15.64
N GLY A 244 0.86 -0.25 15.97
CA GLY A 244 2.18 -0.55 16.54
C GLY A 244 2.22 -1.93 17.19
N GLY A 245 3.34 -2.66 17.07
CA GLY A 245 3.45 -4.01 17.66
C GLY A 245 2.39 -4.97 17.10
N GLU A 246 1.57 -5.53 17.98
CA GLU A 246 0.37 -6.33 17.71
C GLU A 246 -0.94 -5.53 17.58
N GLU A 247 -0.90 -4.22 17.74
CA GLU A 247 -2.08 -3.35 17.68
C GLU A 247 -2.38 -2.91 16.25
N PHE A 248 -3.66 -2.98 15.89
CA PHE A 248 -4.21 -2.45 14.64
C PHE A 248 -5.33 -1.45 14.96
N CYS A 249 -5.63 -0.60 13.98
CA CYS A 249 -6.71 0.37 14.04
C CYS A 249 -7.49 0.32 12.72
N LEU A 250 -8.81 0.29 12.83
CA LEU A 250 -9.74 0.30 11.71
C LEU A 250 -10.56 1.59 11.77
N LEU A 251 -10.46 2.39 10.71
CA LEU A 251 -11.23 3.61 10.50
C LEU A 251 -12.41 3.26 9.58
N LEU A 252 -13.64 3.48 10.07
CA LEU A 252 -14.88 3.17 9.40
C LEU A 252 -15.61 4.46 9.01
N ALA A 253 -15.62 4.77 7.72
CA ALA A 253 -16.27 5.96 7.19
C ALA A 253 -17.80 5.82 7.20
N ALA A 254 -18.52 6.92 7.41
CA ALA A 254 -19.99 6.97 7.35
C ALA A 254 -20.69 5.84 8.16
N THR A 255 -20.16 5.51 9.34
CA THR A 255 -20.51 4.32 10.12
C THR A 255 -20.90 4.71 11.56
N GLY A 256 -22.15 4.39 11.93
CA GLY A 256 -22.70 4.62 13.27
C GLY A 256 -22.42 3.48 14.26
N ARG A 257 -22.96 3.60 15.48
CA ARG A 257 -22.68 2.71 16.62
C ARG A 257 -23.07 1.25 16.44
N GLU A 258 -24.22 0.98 15.81
CA GLU A 258 -24.71 -0.39 15.60
C GLU A 258 -23.85 -1.10 14.55
N ASP A 259 -23.70 -0.48 13.36
CA ASP A 259 -22.82 -0.96 12.28
C ASP A 259 -21.36 -1.17 12.72
N ALA A 260 -20.80 -0.25 13.53
CA ALA A 260 -19.44 -0.39 14.05
C ALA A 260 -19.28 -1.63 14.93
N CYS A 261 -20.28 -1.94 15.76
CA CYS A 261 -20.31 -3.13 16.58
C CYS A 261 -20.39 -4.40 15.72
N GLU A 262 -21.27 -4.43 14.72
CA GLU A 262 -21.41 -5.57 13.80
C GLU A 262 -20.13 -5.83 12.99
N ILE A 263 -19.47 -4.78 12.49
CA ILE A 263 -18.21 -4.89 11.75
C ILE A 263 -17.09 -5.40 12.67
N ALA A 264 -16.97 -4.85 13.88
CA ALA A 264 -15.98 -5.32 14.86
C ALA A 264 -16.20 -6.79 15.25
N GLU A 265 -17.44 -7.21 15.46
CA GLU A 265 -17.79 -8.60 15.81
C GLU A 265 -17.53 -9.57 14.65
N ARG A 266 -17.82 -9.17 13.40
CA ARG A 266 -17.41 -9.94 12.20
C ARG A 266 -15.90 -10.11 12.11
N CYS A 267 -15.13 -9.05 12.37
CA CYS A 267 -13.67 -9.12 12.42
C CYS A 267 -13.18 -10.07 13.52
N ARG A 268 -13.78 -10.01 14.70
CA ARG A 268 -13.48 -10.90 15.82
C ARG A 268 -13.75 -12.37 15.50
N GLN A 269 -14.91 -12.67 14.92
CA GLN A 269 -15.28 -14.03 14.49
C GLN A 269 -14.30 -14.57 13.43
N ALA A 270 -13.99 -13.80 12.39
CA ALA A 270 -13.04 -14.22 11.35
C ALA A 270 -11.61 -14.47 11.88
N VAL A 271 -11.21 -13.78 12.95
CA VAL A 271 -9.95 -14.06 13.66
C VAL A 271 -10.07 -15.37 14.45
N ALA A 272 -11.08 -15.51 15.31
CA ALA A 272 -11.20 -16.60 16.27
C ALA A 272 -11.61 -17.96 15.65
N ASP A 273 -12.51 -17.96 14.66
CA ASP A 273 -13.21 -19.17 14.19
C ASP A 273 -12.35 -20.02 13.23
N THR A 274 -11.27 -19.46 12.69
CA THR A 274 -10.37 -20.16 11.74
C THR A 274 -8.95 -20.17 12.29
N PRO A 275 -8.29 -21.34 12.45
CA PRO A 275 -6.88 -21.38 12.85
C PRO A 275 -5.96 -20.65 11.87
N PHE A 276 -4.96 -19.96 12.39
CA PHE A 276 -3.93 -19.25 11.63
C PHE A 276 -2.96 -20.25 11.01
N PRO A 277 -2.76 -20.26 9.68
CA PRO A 277 -1.77 -21.12 9.04
C PRO A 277 -0.37 -20.58 9.35
N THR A 278 0.45 -21.38 10.05
CA THR A 278 1.85 -21.03 10.34
C THR A 278 2.80 -22.15 9.92
N SER A 279 4.09 -21.83 9.84
CA SER A 279 5.18 -22.76 9.52
C SER A 279 5.32 -23.92 10.51
N ILE A 280 4.74 -23.82 11.71
CA ILE A 280 4.67 -24.91 12.70
C ILE A 280 3.32 -25.64 12.72
N GLY A 281 2.38 -25.27 11.83
CA GLY A 281 1.02 -25.80 11.77
C GLY A 281 -0.06 -24.75 12.10
N PRO A 282 -1.34 -25.16 12.18
CA PRO A 282 -2.44 -24.26 12.51
C PRO A 282 -2.40 -23.82 13.98
N LEU A 283 -2.42 -22.51 14.26
CA LEU A 283 -2.53 -21.94 15.61
C LEU A 283 -3.90 -21.30 15.85
N VAL A 284 -4.48 -21.51 17.03
CA VAL A 284 -5.68 -20.77 17.46
C VAL A 284 -5.23 -19.48 18.14
N VAL A 285 -5.68 -18.34 17.62
CA VAL A 285 -5.36 -17.00 18.12
C VAL A 285 -6.65 -16.18 18.11
N THR A 286 -6.89 -15.40 19.17
CA THR A 286 -8.03 -14.49 19.28
C THR A 286 -7.57 -13.03 19.30
N ALA A 287 -8.50 -12.09 19.24
CA ALA A 287 -8.21 -10.68 19.42
C ALA A 287 -9.32 -9.98 20.20
N SER A 288 -8.94 -8.95 20.93
CA SER A 288 -9.86 -8.04 21.62
C SER A 288 -10.08 -6.78 20.77
N PHE A 289 -11.28 -6.21 20.86
CA PHE A 289 -11.73 -5.09 20.04
C PHE A 289 -12.38 -4.02 20.91
N GLY A 290 -11.98 -2.76 20.73
CA GLY A 290 -12.61 -1.60 21.37
C GLY A 290 -12.97 -0.56 20.33
N PHE A 291 -14.21 -0.09 20.28
CA PHE A 291 -14.62 0.93 19.32
C PHE A 291 -15.15 2.21 19.96
N ALA A 292 -15.05 3.31 19.22
CA ALA A 292 -15.68 4.57 19.54
C ALA A 292 -16.28 5.18 18.27
N VAL A 293 -17.33 5.97 18.42
CA VAL A 293 -18.03 6.65 17.31
C VAL A 293 -17.92 8.14 17.54
N LEU A 294 -17.56 8.89 16.49
CA LEU A 294 -17.58 10.33 16.50
C LEU A 294 -19.02 10.84 16.33
N ASP A 295 -19.44 11.68 17.26
CA ASP A 295 -20.63 12.51 17.14
C ASP A 295 -20.33 13.71 16.22
N PRO A 296 -20.98 13.86 15.05
CA PRO A 296 -20.76 14.99 14.15
C PRO A 296 -21.29 16.33 14.69
N GLU A 297 -22.14 16.34 15.71
CA GLU A 297 -22.59 17.56 16.38
C GLU A 297 -21.61 18.05 17.46
N ASN A 298 -20.76 17.15 17.97
CA ASN A 298 -19.69 17.44 18.93
C ASN A 298 -18.37 16.72 18.53
N PRO A 299 -17.74 17.13 17.42
CA PRO A 299 -16.62 16.40 16.82
C PRO A 299 -15.39 16.39 17.72
N GLN A 300 -14.97 15.19 18.10
CA GLN A 300 -13.75 14.93 18.87
C GLN A 300 -12.50 15.03 17.98
N SER A 301 -11.35 15.34 18.59
CA SER A 301 -10.06 15.19 17.90
C SER A 301 -9.72 13.71 17.67
N SER A 302 -8.85 13.44 16.67
CA SER A 302 -8.36 12.07 16.39
C SER A 302 -7.77 11.39 17.62
N LYS A 303 -7.14 12.18 18.51
CA LYS A 303 -6.56 11.68 19.76
C LYS A 303 -7.66 11.24 20.74
N GLU A 304 -8.66 12.08 21.00
CA GLU A 304 -9.74 11.76 21.95
C GLU A 304 -10.59 10.57 21.48
N LEU A 305 -10.80 10.44 20.17
CA LEU A 305 -11.52 9.31 19.58
C LEU A 305 -10.71 8.00 19.71
N LEU A 306 -9.39 8.04 19.48
CA LEU A 306 -8.50 6.90 19.73
C LEU A 306 -8.41 6.53 21.21
N GLU A 307 -8.31 7.51 22.13
CA GLU A 307 -8.30 7.27 23.57
C GLU A 307 -9.62 6.66 24.06
N ALA A 308 -10.75 7.03 23.46
CA ALA A 308 -12.05 6.39 23.73
C ALA A 308 -12.09 4.92 23.26
N ALA A 309 -11.63 4.64 22.04
CA ALA A 309 -11.58 3.27 21.49
C ALA A 309 -10.58 2.37 22.26
N ASP A 310 -9.41 2.90 22.63
CA ASP A 310 -8.40 2.18 23.43
C ASP A 310 -8.90 1.82 24.84
N LYS A 311 -9.64 2.73 25.49
CA LYS A 311 -10.30 2.43 26.76
C LYS A 311 -11.27 1.24 26.63
N GLN A 312 -12.05 1.19 25.55
CA GLN A 312 -12.97 0.09 25.30
C GLN A 312 -12.23 -1.22 25.00
N LEU A 313 -11.09 -1.15 24.31
CA LEU A 313 -10.21 -2.28 24.06
C LEU A 313 -9.63 -2.83 25.36
N TYR A 314 -9.25 -1.95 26.29
CA TYR A 314 -8.80 -2.31 27.63
C TYR A 314 -9.91 -3.01 28.44
N ASP A 315 -11.15 -2.52 28.36
CA ASP A 315 -12.30 -3.14 29.03
C ASP A 315 -12.65 -4.51 28.41
N ALA A 316 -12.51 -4.69 27.08
CA ALA A 316 -12.60 -5.99 26.40
C ALA A 316 -11.49 -6.97 26.87
N LYS A 317 -10.23 -6.51 26.94
CA LYS A 317 -9.10 -7.29 27.45
C LYS A 317 -9.29 -7.72 28.91
N ARG A 318 -9.89 -6.88 29.75
CA ARG A 318 -10.16 -7.16 31.17
C ARG A 318 -11.35 -8.08 31.39
N SER A 319 -12.38 -7.97 30.56
CA SER A 319 -13.63 -8.71 30.72
C SER A 319 -13.59 -10.13 30.13
N GLY A 320 -12.41 -10.65 29.78
CA GLY A 320 -12.22 -12.02 29.30
C GLY A 320 -11.41 -12.19 28.01
N ARG A 321 -11.08 -11.10 27.30
CA ARG A 321 -10.55 -11.10 25.91
C ARG A 321 -11.52 -11.70 24.89
N ASN A 322 -11.11 -11.79 23.62
CA ASN A 322 -11.91 -12.34 22.53
C ASN A 322 -13.36 -11.78 22.49
N GLN A 323 -13.49 -10.45 22.56
CA GLN A 323 -14.79 -9.76 22.53
C GLN A 323 -14.66 -8.31 22.04
N VAL A 324 -15.82 -7.69 21.80
CA VAL A 324 -15.97 -6.30 21.39
C VAL A 324 -16.56 -5.47 22.54
N CYS A 325 -16.06 -4.25 22.75
CA CYS A 325 -16.66 -3.24 23.63
C CYS A 325 -16.70 -1.87 22.92
N GLY A 326 -17.62 -0.97 23.28
CA GLY A 326 -17.76 0.36 22.66
C GLY A 326 -18.79 1.27 23.30
#